data_AF-A0A942QTY8-F1
#
_entry.id   AF-A0A942QTY8-F1
#
_cell.length_a   1.000
_cell.length_b   1.000
_cell.length_c   1.000
_cell.angle_alpha   90.00
_cell.angle_beta   90.00
_cell.angle_gamma   90.00
#
_symmetry.space_group_name_H-M   'P 1'
#
loop_
_entity.id
_entity.type
_entity.pdbx_description
1 polymer ?
#
loop_
_entity_poly.entity_id
_entity_poly.type
_entity_poly.pdbx_seq_one_letter_code
_entity_poly.pdbx_strand_id
1 'polypeptide(L)'
;MSRGAASTRWEGRPDTPLARVQSLAQEHGVLVRTLGALQRRVGQLQHAHAKALGELQGEVMRLRAQLVAARTRVLWGLPAGGDLAPGARAVVDATPRPTARTGHPPQRVATGHLAAAQAVICQTGCVGHAHPWREADGQCRRMGQACDTARAGSTAEPQPADPGR
;
A
#
# COMPACT_ATOMS: atom_id res chain seq x y z
N MET A 1 -95.27 13.71 13.36
CA MET A 1 -95.39 12.23 13.25
C MET A 1 -94.20 11.70 12.45
N SER A 2 -93.65 10.57 12.90
CA SER A 2 -92.65 9.70 12.25
C SER A 2 -91.20 10.19 12.07
N ARG A 3 -90.36 9.74 13.02
CA ARG A 3 -88.90 9.62 12.91
C ARG A 3 -88.59 8.45 11.96
N GLY A 4 -87.86 8.71 10.88
CA GLY A 4 -87.29 7.67 10.01
C GLY A 4 -86.04 7.06 10.66
N ALA A 5 -86.12 5.79 11.03
CA ALA A 5 -84.99 5.02 11.55
C ALA A 5 -84.03 4.67 10.40
N ALA A 6 -82.91 5.40 10.30
CA ALA A 6 -81.76 4.95 9.52
C ALA A 6 -81.11 3.79 10.28
N SER A 7 -81.49 2.57 9.91
CA SER A 7 -80.87 1.33 10.37
C SER A 7 -79.39 1.33 9.97
N THR A 8 -78.52 1.60 10.95
CA THR A 8 -77.09 1.31 10.87
C THR A 8 -76.91 -0.21 10.93
N ARG A 9 -77.07 -0.87 9.78
CA ARG A 9 -76.64 -2.26 9.60
C ARG A 9 -75.13 -2.27 9.39
N TRP A 10 -74.38 -2.17 10.48
CA TRP A 10 -73.02 -2.70 10.50
C TRP A 10 -73.16 -4.21 10.53
N GLU A 11 -73.08 -4.85 9.37
CA GLU A 11 -72.97 -6.32 9.27
C GLU A 11 -71.74 -6.73 10.09
N GLY A 12 -71.98 -7.26 11.29
CA GLY A 12 -70.94 -7.76 12.17
C GLY A 12 -70.19 -8.87 11.45
N ARG A 13 -68.92 -8.61 11.13
CA ARG A 13 -67.97 -9.64 10.72
C ARG A 13 -68.00 -10.73 11.80
N PRO A 14 -68.23 -12.01 11.47
CA PRO A 14 -68.20 -13.07 12.47
C PRO A 14 -66.76 -13.19 12.98
N ASP A 15 -66.47 -12.52 14.11
CA ASP A 15 -65.19 -12.58 14.84
C ASP A 15 -65.05 -13.93 15.55
N THR A 16 -65.18 -15.02 14.80
CA THR A 16 -64.89 -16.35 15.33
C THR A 16 -63.38 -16.47 15.52
N PRO A 17 -62.91 -17.12 16.59
CA PRO A 17 -61.48 -17.29 16.85
C PRO A 17 -60.76 -18.00 15.68
N LEU A 18 -61.44 -18.92 14.99
CA LEU A 18 -60.92 -19.59 13.80
C LEU A 18 -60.72 -18.65 12.61
N ALA A 19 -61.67 -17.74 12.34
CA ALA A 19 -61.52 -16.76 11.26
C ALA A 19 -60.34 -15.80 11.51
N ARG A 20 -60.11 -15.41 12.77
CA ARG A 20 -58.96 -14.56 13.14
C ARG A 20 -57.63 -15.28 12.96
N VAL A 21 -57.55 -16.56 13.37
CA VAL A 21 -56.35 -17.39 13.16
C VAL A 21 -56.06 -17.58 11.67
N GLN A 22 -57.08 -17.79 10.85
CA GLN A 22 -56.93 -17.92 9.40
C GLN A 22 -56.45 -16.59 8.75
N SER A 23 -57.00 -15.44 9.16
CA SER A 23 -56.52 -14.13 8.69
C SER A 23 -55.04 -13.92 9.02
N LEU A 24 -54.64 -14.20 10.27
CA LEU A 24 -53.26 -14.06 10.69
C LEU A 24 -52.32 -14.99 9.92
N ALA A 25 -52.74 -16.24 9.66
CA ALA A 25 -51.97 -17.18 8.86
C ALA A 25 -51.79 -16.69 7.41
N GLN A 26 -52.81 -16.07 6.82
CA GLN A 26 -52.73 -15.48 5.48
C GLN A 26 -51.78 -14.29 5.45
N GLU A 27 -51.91 -13.35 6.39
CA GLU A 27 -51.02 -12.18 6.53
C GLU A 27 -49.56 -12.62 6.75
N HIS A 28 -49.33 -13.58 7.65
CA HIS A 28 -48.01 -14.14 7.90
C HIS A 28 -47.42 -14.78 6.64
N GLY A 29 -48.24 -15.53 5.89
CA GLY A 29 -47.82 -16.09 4.61
C GLY A 29 -47.41 -15.04 3.58
N VAL A 30 -48.10 -13.89 3.52
CA VAL A 30 -47.71 -12.77 2.67
C VAL A 30 -46.36 -12.20 3.12
N LEU A 31 -46.20 -11.92 4.42
CA LEU A 31 -44.97 -11.36 4.98
C LEU A 31 -43.74 -12.26 4.75
N VAL A 32 -43.89 -13.58 4.92
CA VAL A 32 -42.81 -14.54 4.67
C VAL A 32 -42.39 -14.53 3.20
N ARG A 33 -43.34 -14.45 2.27
CA ARG A 33 -43.03 -14.37 0.83
C ARG A 33 -42.32 -13.06 0.49
N THR A 34 -42.78 -11.93 1.03
CA THR A 34 -42.14 -10.63 0.79
C THR A 34 -40.75 -10.58 1.39
N LEU A 35 -40.56 -11.11 2.61
CA LEU A 35 -39.25 -11.20 3.24
C LEU A 35 -38.31 -12.09 2.44
N GLY A 36 -38.78 -13.25 1.99
CA GLY A 36 -37.98 -14.15 1.15
C GLY A 36 -37.57 -13.49 -0.18
N ALA A 37 -38.45 -12.70 -0.79
CA ALA A 37 -38.13 -11.93 -2.00
C ALA A 37 -37.06 -10.85 -1.73
N LEU A 38 -37.19 -10.12 -0.63
CA LEU A 38 -36.20 -9.11 -0.21
C LEU A 38 -34.86 -9.75 0.13
N GLN A 39 -34.85 -10.85 0.88
CA GLN A 39 -33.65 -11.61 1.22
C GLN A 39 -32.88 -12.06 -0.02
N ARG A 40 -33.59 -12.58 -1.04
CA ARG A 40 -32.95 -12.94 -2.32
C ARG A 40 -32.33 -11.73 -3.02
N ARG A 41 -33.05 -10.60 -3.08
CA ARG A 41 -32.55 -9.37 -3.73
C ARG A 41 -31.34 -8.80 -3.01
N VAL A 42 -31.37 -8.73 -1.68
CA VAL A 42 -30.23 -8.28 -0.86
C VAL A 42 -29.06 -9.24 -1.04
N GLY A 43 -29.30 -10.55 -1.02
CA GLY A 43 -28.27 -11.55 -1.30
C GLY A 43 -27.61 -11.32 -2.66
N GLN A 44 -28.40 -11.13 -3.73
CA GLN A 44 -27.87 -10.83 -5.06
C GLN A 44 -27.00 -9.57 -5.08
N LEU A 45 -27.45 -8.50 -4.43
CA LEU A 45 -26.70 -7.25 -4.32
C LEU A 45 -25.38 -7.43 -3.56
N GLN A 46 -25.40 -8.18 -2.45
CA GLN A 46 -24.21 -8.50 -1.67
C GLN A 46 -23.17 -9.28 -2.50
N HIS A 47 -23.62 -10.27 -3.28
CA HIS A 47 -22.72 -11.02 -4.17
C HIS A 47 -22.13 -10.14 -5.27
N ALA A 48 -22.94 -9.25 -5.86
CA ALA A 48 -22.46 -8.30 -6.86
C ALA A 48 -21.39 -7.34 -6.27
N HIS A 49 -21.62 -6.82 -5.06
CA HIS A 49 -20.64 -5.98 -4.37
C HIS A 49 -19.37 -6.75 -4.01
N ALA A 50 -19.47 -7.98 -3.51
CA ALA A 50 -18.32 -8.80 -3.19
C ALA A 50 -17.45 -9.06 -4.43
N LYS A 51 -18.07 -9.31 -5.59
CA LYS A 51 -17.36 -9.46 -6.86
C LYS A 51 -16.62 -8.18 -7.27
N ALA A 52 -17.31 -7.03 -7.24
CA ALA A 52 -16.71 -5.74 -7.61
C ALA A 52 -15.54 -5.37 -6.68
N LEU A 53 -15.65 -5.66 -5.38
CA LEU A 53 -14.55 -5.48 -4.43
C LEU A 53 -13.35 -6.36 -4.78
N GLY A 54 -13.58 -7.63 -5.11
CA GLY A 54 -12.50 -8.53 -5.54
C GLY A 54 -11.78 -8.05 -6.80
N GLU A 55 -12.52 -7.58 -7.80
CA GLU A 55 -11.96 -7.02 -9.03
C GLU A 55 -11.11 -5.77 -8.75
N LEU A 56 -11.63 -4.83 -7.97
CA LEU A 56 -10.91 -3.61 -7.59
C LEU A 56 -9.67 -3.92 -6.74
N GLN A 57 -9.75 -4.87 -5.81
CA GLN A 57 -8.60 -5.30 -5.01
C GLN A 57 -7.52 -5.93 -5.87
N GLY A 58 -7.89 -6.74 -6.86
CA GLY A 58 -6.97 -7.30 -7.86
C GLY A 58 -6.27 -6.21 -8.66
N GLU A 59 -7.02 -5.19 -9.10
CA GLU A 59 -6.48 -4.07 -9.85
C GLU A 59 -5.51 -3.21 -9.02
N VAL A 60 -5.85 -2.94 -7.75
CA VAL A 60 -4.94 -2.26 -6.81
C VAL A 60 -3.65 -3.05 -6.64
N MET A 61 -3.72 -4.38 -6.50
CA MET A 61 -2.52 -5.22 -6.38
C MET A 61 -1.67 -5.17 -7.65
N ARG A 62 -2.30 -5.23 -8.82
CA ARG A 62 -1.64 -5.13 -10.13
C ARG A 62 -0.90 -3.80 -10.29
N LEU A 63 -1.57 -2.68 -10.01
CA LEU A 63 -0.99 -1.35 -10.10
C LEU A 63 0.13 -1.13 -9.07
N ARG A 64 -0.03 -1.65 -7.84
CA ARG A 64 1.04 -1.64 -6.83
C ARG A 64 2.26 -2.42 -7.31
N ALA A 65 2.06 -3.61 -7.88
CA ALA A 65 3.17 -4.39 -8.43
C ALA A 65 3.89 -3.65 -9.56
N GLN A 66 3.17 -2.98 -10.45
CA GLN A 66 3.76 -2.15 -11.51
C GLN A 66 4.59 -0.99 -10.95
N LEU A 67 4.07 -0.27 -9.96
CA LEU A 67 4.80 0.82 -9.31
C LEU A 67 6.05 0.32 -8.57
N VAL A 68 5.95 -0.79 -7.86
CA VAL A 68 7.10 -1.42 -7.20
C VAL A 68 8.14 -1.80 -8.24
N ALA A 69 7.77 -2.46 -9.33
CA ALA A 69 8.69 -2.84 -10.40
C ALA A 69 9.33 -1.62 -11.07
N ALA A 70 8.55 -0.58 -11.42
CA ALA A 70 9.04 0.64 -12.04
C ALA A 70 10.02 1.39 -11.11
N ARG A 71 9.65 1.58 -9.84
CA ARG A 71 10.52 2.25 -8.86
C ARG A 71 11.79 1.47 -8.58
N THR A 72 11.69 0.14 -8.52
CA THR A 72 12.84 -0.75 -8.36
C THR A 72 13.80 -0.57 -9.54
N ARG A 73 13.30 -0.57 -10.78
CA ARG A 73 14.15 -0.33 -11.97
C ARG A 73 14.88 1.01 -11.90
N VAL A 74 14.18 2.09 -11.55
CA VAL A 74 14.80 3.42 -11.39
C VAL A 74 15.89 3.41 -10.32
N LEU A 75 15.62 2.82 -9.16
CA LEU A 75 16.59 2.73 -8.06
C LEU A 75 17.87 1.97 -8.46
N TRP A 76 17.71 0.91 -9.23
CA TRP A 76 18.81 0.06 -9.69
C TRP A 76 19.42 0.50 -11.03
N GLY A 77 18.98 1.63 -11.60
CA GLY A 77 19.45 2.11 -12.90
C GLY A 77 19.15 1.16 -14.06
N LEU A 78 18.19 0.25 -13.89
CA LEU A 78 17.80 -0.70 -14.92
C LEU A 78 16.99 0.04 -16.00
N PRO A 79 17.20 -0.29 -17.29
CA PRO A 79 16.37 0.26 -18.34
C PRO A 79 14.90 -0.09 -18.07
N ALA A 80 14.01 0.85 -18.38
CA ALA A 80 12.57 0.59 -18.34
C ALA A 80 12.24 -0.46 -19.41
N GLY A 81 12.20 -1.73 -19.01
CA GLY A 81 11.94 -2.84 -19.92
C GLY A 81 10.57 -2.72 -20.58
N GLY A 82 10.59 -2.47 -21.89
CA GLY A 82 9.47 -2.41 -22.82
C GLY A 82 9.93 -1.67 -24.08
N ASP A 83 9.92 -2.36 -25.22
CA ASP A 83 10.43 -1.91 -26.52
C ASP A 83 10.07 -0.45 -26.86
N LEU A 84 11.03 0.46 -26.74
CA LEU A 84 11.08 1.60 -27.63
C LEU A 84 11.90 1.15 -28.84
N ALA A 85 11.26 1.16 -30.00
CA ALA A 85 11.88 0.95 -31.30
C ALA A 85 13.27 1.64 -31.38
N PRO A 86 14.24 1.09 -32.14
CA PRO A 86 15.52 1.73 -32.39
C PRO A 86 15.28 3.08 -33.09
N GLY A 87 15.18 4.14 -32.29
CA GLY A 87 14.77 5.48 -32.74
C GLY A 87 14.70 6.51 -31.60
N ALA A 88 14.55 6.08 -30.35
CA ALA A 88 14.53 6.99 -29.19
C ALA A 88 15.92 7.56 -28.79
N ARG A 89 16.97 7.37 -29.61
CA ARG A 89 18.27 8.06 -29.46
C ARG A 89 18.32 9.42 -30.18
N ALA A 90 17.31 9.78 -30.98
CA ALA A 90 17.33 11.01 -31.79
C ALA A 90 16.61 12.23 -31.17
N VAL A 91 16.05 12.14 -29.96
CA VAL A 91 15.29 13.26 -29.34
C VAL A 91 16.10 13.98 -28.25
N VAL A 92 17.40 13.72 -28.14
CA VAL A 92 18.26 14.48 -27.21
C VAL A 92 18.75 15.81 -27.81
N ASP A 93 18.71 15.96 -29.14
CA ASP A 93 19.24 17.15 -29.84
C ASP A 93 18.17 18.16 -30.32
N ALA A 94 16.88 17.90 -30.08
CA ALA A 94 15.79 18.72 -30.64
C ALA A 94 14.74 19.20 -29.62
N THR A 95 15.13 19.43 -28.35
CA THR A 95 14.24 20.15 -27.42
C THR A 95 14.63 21.63 -27.39
N PRO A 96 13.76 22.57 -27.81
CA PRO A 96 14.00 23.98 -27.58
C PRO A 96 13.98 24.23 -26.07
N ARG A 97 15.06 24.82 -25.60
CA ARG A 97 15.29 25.25 -24.21
C ARG A 97 14.06 25.98 -23.66
N PRO A 98 13.38 25.48 -22.60
CA PRO A 98 12.29 26.22 -22.00
C PRO A 98 12.87 27.46 -21.31
N THR A 99 12.51 28.63 -21.83
CA THR A 99 12.79 29.93 -21.22
C THR A 99 12.03 30.04 -19.89
N ALA A 100 12.80 30.27 -18.83
CA ALA A 100 12.40 30.86 -17.54
C ALA A 100 10.98 30.54 -17.05
N ARG A 101 10.84 29.43 -16.31
CA ARG A 101 9.79 29.33 -15.29
C ARG A 101 10.42 29.55 -13.92
N THR A 102 9.90 30.57 -13.25
CA THR A 102 10.26 31.05 -11.92
C THR A 102 10.47 29.94 -10.89
N GLY A 103 11.68 29.88 -10.33
CA GLY A 103 11.95 29.64 -8.91
C GLY A 103 11.46 28.35 -8.27
N HIS A 104 12.05 27.21 -8.62
CA HIS A 104 12.36 26.19 -7.60
C HIS A 104 13.75 25.64 -7.91
N PRO A 105 14.75 25.81 -7.03
CA PRO A 105 16.06 25.20 -7.27
C PRO A 105 15.88 23.68 -7.36
N PRO A 106 16.62 22.98 -8.25
CA PRO A 106 16.63 21.52 -8.22
C PRO A 106 17.03 21.11 -6.81
N GLN A 107 16.17 20.37 -6.11
CA GLN A 107 16.52 19.79 -4.82
C GLN A 107 17.74 18.90 -5.05
N ARG A 108 18.91 19.41 -4.66
CA ARG A 108 20.09 18.60 -4.47
C ARG A 108 19.71 17.61 -3.39
N VAL A 109 19.53 16.33 -3.74
CA VAL A 109 19.51 15.26 -2.75
C VAL A 109 20.75 15.48 -1.89
N ALA A 110 20.55 15.76 -0.60
CA ALA A 110 21.64 16.20 0.26
C ALA A 110 22.78 15.18 0.17
N THR A 111 23.94 15.63 -0.31
CA THR A 111 25.17 14.85 -0.46
C THR A 111 25.54 14.11 0.84
N GLY A 112 25.07 14.61 1.98
CA GLY A 112 25.18 13.98 3.29
C GLY A 112 24.55 12.59 3.42
N HIS A 113 23.40 12.30 2.79
CA HIS A 113 22.80 10.96 2.89
C HIS A 113 23.57 9.91 2.08
N LEU A 114 24.12 10.29 0.93
CA LEU A 114 24.97 9.41 0.14
C LEU A 114 26.31 9.17 0.85
N ALA A 115 26.90 10.22 1.46
CA ALA A 115 28.10 10.09 2.27
C ALA A 115 27.88 9.21 3.52
N ALA A 116 26.76 9.36 4.20
CA ALA A 116 26.40 8.53 5.35
C ALA A 116 26.19 7.05 4.95
N ALA A 117 25.49 6.79 3.85
CA ALA A 117 25.34 5.44 3.31
C ALA A 117 26.70 4.83 2.91
N GLN A 118 27.57 5.63 2.27
CA GLN A 118 28.92 5.21 1.91
C GLN A 118 29.73 4.80 3.15
N ALA A 119 29.61 5.53 4.25
CA ALA A 119 30.27 5.25 5.51
C ALA A 119 29.78 3.92 6.15
N VAL A 120 28.46 3.68 6.20
CA VAL A 120 27.90 2.41 6.74
C VAL A 120 28.31 1.20 5.89
N ILE A 121 28.31 1.34 4.56
CA ILE A 121 28.77 0.27 3.66
C ILE A 121 30.27 0.01 3.86
N CYS A 122 31.07 1.07 4.05
CA CYS A 122 32.48 0.93 4.35
C CYS A 122 32.72 0.24 5.71
N GLN A 123 31.98 0.63 6.75
CA GLN A 123 32.07 0.03 8.09
C GLN A 123 31.78 -1.47 8.06
N THR A 124 30.71 -1.90 7.38
CA THR A 124 30.35 -3.33 7.30
C THR A 124 31.40 -4.16 6.56
N GLY A 125 32.05 -3.61 5.52
CA GLY A 125 33.11 -4.32 4.77
C GLY A 125 34.51 -4.26 5.38
N CYS A 126 34.89 -3.14 6.02
CA CYS A 126 36.20 -2.95 6.65
C CYS A 126 36.27 -3.40 8.10
N VAL A 127 35.16 -3.36 8.87
CA VAL A 127 35.14 -3.59 10.34
C VAL A 127 34.39 -4.87 10.71
N GLY A 128 33.64 -5.48 9.79
CA GLY A 128 32.99 -6.78 10.03
C GLY A 128 34.00 -7.91 10.32
N HIS A 129 33.55 -9.00 10.94
CA HIS A 129 34.40 -10.07 11.51
C HIS A 129 35.41 -10.74 10.56
N ALA A 130 35.24 -10.62 9.24
CA ALA A 130 36.17 -11.17 8.25
C ALA A 130 36.95 -10.08 7.46
N HIS A 131 36.69 -8.81 7.75
CA HIS A 131 37.26 -7.63 7.09
C HIS A 131 37.51 -7.81 5.57
N PRO A 132 36.52 -8.32 4.79
CA PRO A 132 36.76 -8.82 3.44
C PRO A 132 37.28 -7.76 2.46
N TRP A 133 37.10 -6.47 2.79
CA TRP A 133 37.57 -5.35 1.96
C TRP A 133 38.82 -4.66 2.51
N ARG A 134 39.35 -5.10 3.65
CA ARG A 134 40.58 -4.56 4.22
C ARG A 134 41.77 -5.35 3.69
N GLU A 135 42.71 -4.64 3.08
CA GLU A 135 43.97 -5.22 2.62
C GLU A 135 44.96 -5.36 3.78
N ALA A 136 46.03 -6.13 3.58
CA ALA A 136 47.06 -6.37 4.59
C ALA A 136 47.69 -5.04 5.09
N ASP A 137 47.79 -4.05 4.20
CA ASP A 137 48.34 -2.73 4.49
C ASP A 137 47.34 -1.78 5.19
N GLY A 138 46.15 -2.29 5.57
CA GLY A 138 45.12 -1.53 6.29
C GLY A 138 44.27 -0.60 5.42
N GLN A 139 44.45 -0.63 4.10
CA GLN A 139 43.65 0.14 3.14
C GLN A 139 42.32 -0.54 2.80
N CYS A 140 41.31 0.26 2.50
CA CYS A 140 40.01 -0.21 2.03
C CYS A 140 40.04 -0.42 0.52
N ARG A 141 39.89 -1.67 0.06
CA ARG A 141 39.84 -2.01 -1.37
C ARG A 141 38.75 -1.26 -2.16
N ARG A 142 37.64 -0.92 -1.50
CA ARG A 142 36.51 -0.20 -2.12
C ARG A 142 36.78 1.30 -2.30
N MET A 143 37.57 1.91 -1.41
CA MET A 143 37.82 3.35 -1.43
C MET A 143 39.25 3.73 -1.83
N GLY A 144 40.19 2.78 -1.82
CA GLY A 144 41.62 3.01 -2.08
C GLY A 144 42.31 3.91 -1.05
N GLN A 145 41.73 4.05 0.15
CA GLN A 145 42.23 4.90 1.24
C GLN A 145 42.18 4.13 2.58
N ALA A 146 42.88 4.61 3.60
CA ALA A 146 42.83 4.02 4.94
C ALA A 146 41.39 4.13 5.52
N CYS A 147 40.91 3.07 6.15
CA CYS A 147 39.57 3.05 6.74
C CYS A 147 39.55 3.90 8.04
N ASP A 148 38.88 5.06 8.03
CA ASP A 148 38.82 5.99 9.18
C ASP A 148 38.27 5.36 10.46
N THR A 149 37.35 4.39 10.33
CA THR A 149 36.81 3.63 11.46
C THR A 149 37.83 2.67 12.11
N ALA A 150 38.89 2.29 11.40
CA ALA A 150 40.00 1.51 11.95
C ALA A 150 41.04 2.39 12.66
N ARG A 151 41.20 3.68 12.27
CA ARG A 151 42.02 4.66 13.00
C ARG A 151 41.44 5.01 14.38
N ALA A 152 40.11 5.01 14.51
CA ALA A 152 39.45 5.26 15.79
C ALA A 152 39.57 4.08 16.78
N GLY A 153 39.86 2.87 16.29
CA GLY A 153 40.03 1.65 17.11
C GLY A 153 41.48 1.37 17.54
N SER A 154 42.45 2.23 17.19
CA SER A 154 43.86 2.04 17.56
C SER A 154 44.37 3.03 18.61
N THR A 155 43.48 3.68 19.37
CA THR A 155 43.91 4.36 20.61
C THR A 155 44.22 3.29 21.65
N ALA A 156 45.51 2.98 21.74
CA ALA A 156 46.22 2.28 22.81
C ALA A 156 45.39 2.02 24.08
N GLU A 157 45.15 0.74 24.35
CA GLU A 157 44.86 0.28 25.70
C GLU A 157 46.06 0.63 26.60
N PRO A 158 45.89 1.36 27.71
CA PRO A 158 47.01 1.68 28.59
C PRO A 158 47.49 0.40 29.27
N GLN A 159 48.72 0.00 28.95
CA GLN A 159 49.37 -1.14 29.59
C GLN A 159 49.58 -0.81 31.09
N PRO A 160 49.13 -1.67 32.02
CA PRO A 160 49.28 -1.41 33.45
C PRO A 160 50.77 -1.43 33.81
N ALA A 161 51.19 -0.39 34.54
CA ALA A 161 52.57 -0.21 34.99
C ALA A 161 53.00 -1.33 35.93
N ASP A 162 54.16 -1.93 35.65
CA ASP A 162 54.87 -2.88 36.49
C ASP A 162 55.46 -2.16 37.73
N PRO A 163 55.09 -2.52 38.97
CA PRO A 163 55.61 -1.87 40.16
C PRO A 163 56.80 -2.67 40.70
N GLY A 164 58.02 -2.31 40.30
CA GLY A 164 59.20 -2.74 41.05
C GLY A 164 60.53 -2.74 40.31
N ARG A 165 61.28 -1.64 40.42
CA ARG A 165 62.71 -1.62 40.76
C ARG A 165 63.16 -0.20 41.09
#